data_AF-A0A8D8MS51-F1
#
_entry.id   AF-A0A8D8MS51-F1
#
_cell.length_a   1.000
_cell.length_b   1.000
_cell.length_c   1.000
_cell.angle_alpha   90.00
_cell.angle_beta   90.00
_cell.angle_gamma   90.00
#
_symmetry.space_group_name_H-M   'P 1'
#
loop_
_entity.id
_entity.type
_entity.pdbx_description
1 polymer ?
#
loop_
_entity_poly.entity_id
_entity_poly.type
_entity_poly.pdbx_seq_one_letter_code
_entity_poly.pdbx_strand_id
1 'polypeptide(L)'
;MDTDVIQKLALAVDPPDEDFDPDLQPETGEQYLQKVMYERKKCPSVVVVRPSPKRRLQASGSGIVPASSVRNRAHRMLIPTKEWEAMQIQKFAELRDTITGYRNSAQYQENLQRTQIFLCFENRKQLHEYCANNQPFVRILLSIPQRNLEILLEYLFEWLQGDGESQQEETGGTVAAASSEWITQWIYAILACIITPLEPYVHSVLRDIAKTCIAARNELTAEDELKVLPLNLLICIISKNFHQLDLSDNSAL
;
A
#
# COMPACT_ATOMS: atom_id res chain seq x y z
N MET A 1 28.85 15.53 -7.25
CA MET A 1 27.50 14.97 -7.45
C MET A 1 27.44 14.53 -8.89
N ASP A 2 27.64 13.24 -9.15
CA ASP A 2 27.54 12.70 -10.50
C ASP A 2 26.07 12.70 -10.90
N THR A 3 25.68 13.68 -11.72
CA THR A 3 24.40 13.66 -12.40
C THR A 3 24.41 12.45 -13.32
N ASP A 4 23.51 11.50 -13.13
CA ASP A 4 23.27 10.42 -14.09
C ASP A 4 22.69 11.01 -15.37
N VAL A 5 23.59 11.46 -16.24
CA VAL A 5 23.25 11.99 -17.56
C VAL A 5 22.88 10.82 -18.45
N ILE A 6 21.61 10.76 -18.88
CA ILE A 6 21.19 9.88 -19.97
C ILE A 6 21.98 10.30 -21.21
N GLN A 7 22.67 9.36 -21.88
CA GLN A 7 23.66 9.60 -22.96
C GLN A 7 24.99 10.22 -22.49
N LYS A 8 25.68 9.58 -21.53
CA LYS A 8 27.07 9.93 -21.19
C LYS A 8 27.96 9.86 -22.44
N LEU A 9 28.82 10.84 -22.60
CA LEU A 9 29.75 10.92 -23.72
C LEU A 9 30.71 9.72 -23.67
N ALA A 10 30.69 8.87 -24.70
CA ALA A 10 31.54 7.68 -24.76
C ALA A 10 32.96 7.99 -25.29
N LEU A 11 33.10 9.06 -26.07
CA LEU A 11 34.35 9.45 -26.72
C LEU A 11 34.61 10.93 -26.43
N ALA A 12 35.76 11.22 -25.83
CA ALA A 12 36.18 12.59 -25.54
C ALA A 12 36.68 13.25 -26.84
N VAL A 13 35.76 13.87 -27.57
CA VAL A 13 36.05 14.64 -28.80
C VAL A 13 35.58 16.06 -28.59
N ASP A 14 36.46 17.02 -28.87
CA ASP A 14 36.14 18.44 -28.79
C ASP A 14 35.20 18.86 -29.94
N PRO A 15 34.26 19.79 -29.70
CA PRO A 15 33.38 20.29 -30.74
C PRO A 15 34.16 20.98 -31.87
N PRO A 16 33.59 21.06 -33.09
CA PRO A 16 34.21 21.76 -34.20
C PRO A 16 34.45 23.24 -33.87
N ASP A 17 35.61 23.75 -34.29
CA ASP A 17 36.08 25.13 -34.15
C ASP A 17 35.54 26.05 -35.28
N GLU A 18 35.92 27.34 -35.26
CA GLU A 18 35.43 28.34 -36.24
C GLU A 18 35.94 28.11 -37.66
N ASP A 19 37.08 27.41 -37.82
CA ASP A 19 37.71 27.08 -39.11
C ASP A 19 37.24 25.72 -39.68
N PHE A 20 36.27 25.07 -39.04
CA PHE A 20 35.77 23.76 -39.47
C PHE A 20 35.06 23.84 -40.84
N ASP A 21 35.66 23.21 -41.85
CA ASP A 21 35.06 23.08 -43.18
C ASP A 21 34.17 21.82 -43.26
N PRO A 22 32.83 21.97 -43.37
CA PRO A 22 31.91 20.83 -43.40
C PRO A 22 31.95 20.04 -44.72
N ASP A 23 32.51 20.60 -45.79
CA ASP A 23 32.51 20.00 -47.13
C ASP A 23 33.72 19.09 -47.36
N LEU A 24 34.77 19.22 -46.54
CA LEU A 24 35.91 18.31 -46.55
C LEU A 24 35.53 16.90 -46.05
N GLN A 25 36.19 15.89 -46.63
CA GLN A 25 36.05 14.51 -46.17
C GLN A 25 36.93 14.28 -44.94
N PRO A 26 36.37 13.73 -43.84
CA PRO A 26 37.15 13.47 -42.64
C PRO A 26 38.16 12.36 -42.91
N GLU A 27 39.43 12.61 -42.59
CA GLU A 27 40.53 11.65 -42.75
C GLU A 27 40.81 10.89 -41.43
N THR A 28 40.33 11.43 -40.31
CA THR A 28 40.49 10.85 -38.97
C THR A 28 39.15 10.60 -38.26
N GLY A 29 39.16 9.71 -37.26
CA GLY A 29 37.97 9.41 -36.45
C GLY A 29 37.46 10.61 -35.63
N GLU A 30 38.35 11.49 -35.17
CA GLU A 30 37.99 12.71 -34.44
C GLU A 30 37.31 13.74 -35.36
N GLN A 31 37.87 13.97 -36.55
CA GLN A 31 37.26 14.84 -37.58
C GLN A 31 35.88 14.33 -38.00
N TYR A 32 35.71 13.02 -38.11
CA TYR A 32 34.42 12.41 -38.38
C TYR A 32 33.41 12.71 -37.26
N LEU A 33 33.80 12.59 -36.00
CA LEU A 33 32.92 12.86 -34.87
C LEU A 33 32.58 14.36 -34.73
N GLN A 34 33.53 15.25 -35.01
CA GLN A 34 33.27 16.70 -35.12
C GLN A 34 32.25 17.01 -36.21
N LYS A 35 32.36 16.37 -37.37
CA LYS A 35 31.38 16.47 -38.47
C LYS A 35 29.99 15.98 -38.04
N VAL A 36 29.92 14.84 -37.35
CA VAL A 36 28.66 14.32 -36.80
C VAL A 36 28.05 15.27 -35.76
N MET A 37 28.86 15.88 -34.89
CA MET A 37 28.40 16.88 -33.92
C MET A 37 27.84 18.13 -34.64
N TYR A 38 28.51 18.58 -35.69
CA TYR A 38 28.05 19.68 -36.54
C TYR A 38 26.73 19.36 -37.26
N GLU A 39 26.63 18.21 -37.91
CA GLU A 39 25.42 17.77 -38.61
C GLU A 39 24.24 17.57 -37.64
N ARG A 40 24.49 17.00 -36.45
CA ARG A 40 23.46 16.83 -35.42
C ARG A 40 22.86 18.17 -34.98
N LYS A 41 23.66 19.25 -34.88
CA LYS A 41 23.15 20.60 -34.57
C LYS A 41 22.16 21.10 -35.62
N LYS A 42 22.24 20.63 -36.87
CA LYS A 42 21.32 20.95 -37.96
C LYS A 42 20.06 20.08 -37.96
N CYS A 43 20.08 18.93 -37.28
CA CYS A 43 18.92 18.08 -37.14
C CYS A 43 18.00 18.56 -36.00
N PRO A 44 16.67 18.54 -36.18
CA PRO A 44 15.74 18.80 -35.09
C PRO A 44 15.89 17.74 -33.99
N SER A 45 15.97 18.18 -32.73
CA SER A 45 16.15 17.28 -31.58
C SER A 45 14.97 16.32 -31.37
N VAL A 46 13.77 16.71 -31.80
CA VAL A 46 12.56 15.88 -31.72
C VAL A 46 11.79 16.05 -33.03
N VAL A 47 11.45 14.93 -33.66
CA VAL A 47 10.61 14.89 -34.85
C VAL A 47 9.38 14.05 -34.54
N VAL A 48 8.19 14.60 -34.77
CA VAL A 48 6.93 13.89 -34.60
C VAL A 48 6.35 13.58 -35.96
N VAL A 49 6.24 12.30 -36.30
CA VAL A 49 5.58 11.85 -37.53
C VAL A 49 4.15 11.45 -37.19
N ARG A 50 3.17 12.08 -37.87
CA ARG A 50 1.75 11.70 -37.74
C ARG A 50 1.45 10.49 -38.64
N PRO A 51 1.13 9.32 -38.09
CA PRO A 51 0.83 8.14 -38.91
C PRO A 51 -0.46 8.34 -39.72
N SER A 52 -0.51 7.75 -40.90
CA SER A 52 -1.67 7.82 -41.80
C SER A 52 -2.88 7.06 -41.22
N PRO A 53 -4.13 7.52 -41.47
CA PRO A 53 -5.33 6.96 -40.86
C PRO A 53 -5.57 5.47 -41.20
N LYS A 54 -4.99 4.98 -42.31
CA LYS A 54 -5.07 3.56 -42.72
C LYS A 54 -4.28 2.60 -41.82
N ARG A 55 -3.36 3.10 -40.99
CA ARG A 55 -2.61 2.31 -40.00
C ARG A 55 -3.32 2.18 -38.65
N ARG A 56 -4.50 2.81 -38.49
CA ARG A 56 -5.28 2.84 -37.24
C ARG A 56 -6.26 1.65 -37.11
N LEU A 57 -6.03 0.57 -37.85
CA LEU A 57 -6.81 -0.66 -37.76
C LEU A 57 -6.32 -1.48 -36.56
N GLN A 58 -7.09 -1.37 -35.48
CA GLN A 58 -7.22 -2.34 -34.38
C GLN A 58 -5.93 -2.76 -33.65
N ALA A 59 -5.24 -1.81 -33.03
CA ALA A 59 -4.51 -2.13 -31.81
C ALA A 59 -5.46 -1.92 -30.61
N SER A 60 -6.31 -2.91 -30.32
CA SER A 60 -6.88 -3.03 -28.97
C SER A 60 -5.72 -3.46 -28.08
N GLY A 61 -5.02 -2.50 -27.47
CA GLY A 61 -4.08 -2.83 -26.41
C GLY A 61 -4.81 -3.66 -25.36
N SER A 62 -4.20 -4.74 -24.89
CA SER A 62 -4.73 -5.47 -23.74
C SER A 62 -4.74 -4.52 -22.57
N GLY A 63 -5.92 -4.01 -22.21
CA GLY A 63 -6.08 -3.14 -21.06
C GLY A 63 -5.71 -3.95 -19.82
N ILE A 64 -4.72 -3.49 -19.06
CA ILE A 64 -4.52 -4.00 -17.71
C ILE A 64 -5.76 -3.58 -16.93
N VAL A 65 -6.62 -4.55 -16.61
CA VAL A 65 -7.78 -4.31 -15.75
C VAL A 65 -7.21 -4.05 -14.35
N PRO A 66 -7.47 -2.88 -13.74
CA PRO A 66 -7.07 -2.63 -12.37
C PRO A 66 -7.65 -3.72 -11.47
N ALA A 67 -6.87 -4.24 -10.52
CA ALA A 67 -7.36 -5.13 -9.50
C ALA A 67 -8.64 -4.55 -8.87
N SER A 68 -9.67 -5.40 -8.76
CA SER A 68 -11.06 -5.08 -8.39
C SER A 68 -11.26 -3.76 -7.64
N SER A 69 -11.90 -2.79 -8.30
CA SER A 69 -12.37 -1.58 -7.63
C SER A 69 -13.65 -1.92 -6.86
N VAL A 70 -13.58 -1.98 -5.54
CA VAL A 70 -14.78 -2.10 -4.70
C VAL A 70 -15.49 -0.76 -4.69
N ARG A 71 -16.73 -0.72 -5.19
CA ARG A 71 -17.58 0.46 -5.13
C ARG A 71 -18.36 0.45 -3.82
N ASN A 72 -18.32 1.55 -3.07
CA ASN A 72 -19.19 1.74 -1.92
C ASN A 72 -20.65 1.88 -2.38
N ARG A 73 -21.53 1.01 -1.88
CA ARG A 73 -22.98 0.96 -2.12
C ARG A 73 -23.77 0.91 -0.81
N ALA A 74 -23.10 1.10 0.32
CA ALA A 74 -23.72 1.03 1.64
C ALA A 74 -24.77 2.13 1.81
N HIS A 75 -25.76 1.86 2.67
CA HIS A 75 -26.78 2.84 2.99
C HIS A 75 -26.13 4.10 3.60
N ARG A 76 -26.60 5.30 3.23
CA ARG A 76 -25.99 6.58 3.64
C ARG A 76 -25.87 6.74 5.16
N MET A 77 -26.79 6.16 5.93
CA MET A 77 -26.75 6.19 7.40
C MET A 77 -25.59 5.39 8.01
N LEU A 78 -25.04 4.42 7.27
CA LEU A 78 -23.91 3.62 7.71
C LEU A 78 -22.56 4.28 7.38
N ILE A 79 -22.57 5.34 6.58
CA ILE A 79 -21.36 6.09 6.20
C ILE A 79 -21.02 7.06 7.33
N PRO A 80 -19.77 7.07 7.84
CA PRO A 80 -19.40 7.95 8.93
C PRO A 80 -19.38 9.42 8.50
N THR A 81 -19.64 10.32 9.45
CA THR A 81 -19.52 11.76 9.21
C THR A 81 -18.07 12.21 9.18
N LYS A 82 -17.79 13.33 8.52
CA LYS A 82 -16.43 13.91 8.45
C LYS A 82 -15.87 14.23 9.85
N GLU A 83 -16.72 14.69 10.76
CA GLU A 83 -16.37 15.02 12.14
C GLU A 83 -16.00 13.76 12.93
N TRP A 84 -16.76 12.67 12.76
CA TRP A 84 -16.45 11.38 13.38
C TRP A 84 -15.11 10.85 12.88
N GLU A 85 -14.88 10.85 11.56
CA GLU A 85 -13.61 10.41 10.99
C GLU A 85 -12.43 11.23 11.53
N ALA A 86 -12.56 12.56 11.58
CA ALA A 86 -11.52 13.44 12.10
C ALA A 86 -11.19 13.12 13.57
N MET A 87 -12.22 12.90 14.41
CA MET A 87 -12.05 12.51 15.80
C MET A 87 -11.34 11.14 15.93
N GLN A 88 -11.71 10.14 15.12
CA GLN A 88 -11.06 8.83 15.19
C GLN A 88 -9.59 8.89 14.77
N ILE A 89 -9.27 9.63 13.70
CA ILE A 89 -7.88 9.80 13.26
C ILE A 89 -7.05 10.53 14.31
N GLN A 90 -7.60 11.55 14.95
CA GLN A 90 -6.92 12.24 16.04
C GLN A 90 -6.61 11.27 17.21
N LYS A 91 -7.62 10.53 17.69
CA LYS A 91 -7.44 9.54 18.76
C LYS A 91 -6.43 8.45 18.40
N PHE A 92 -6.45 8.02 17.14
CA PHE A 92 -5.52 7.01 16.65
C PHE A 92 -4.08 7.56 16.59
N ALA A 93 -3.89 8.82 16.20
CA ALA A 93 -2.59 9.48 16.24
C ALA A 93 -2.06 9.59 17.68
N GLU A 94 -2.89 10.03 18.62
CA GLU A 94 -2.55 10.10 20.05
C GLU A 94 -2.14 8.72 20.62
N LEU A 95 -2.84 7.65 20.20
CA LEU A 95 -2.48 6.28 20.56
C LEU A 95 -1.10 5.89 20.00
N ARG A 96 -0.83 6.19 18.73
CA ARG A 96 0.47 5.92 18.10
C ARG A 96 1.59 6.70 18.76
N ASP A 97 1.35 7.95 19.13
CA ASP A 97 2.31 8.78 19.86
C ASP A 97 2.61 8.20 21.24
N THR A 98 1.59 7.71 21.94
CA THR A 98 1.74 7.04 23.24
C THR A 98 2.58 5.76 23.10
N ILE A 99 2.29 4.92 22.10
CA ILE A 99 3.06 3.69 21.82
C ILE A 99 4.51 4.04 21.45
N THR A 100 4.71 5.11 20.68
CA THR A 100 6.04 5.57 20.26
C THR A 100 6.84 6.10 21.46
N GLY A 101 6.20 6.88 22.34
CA GLY A 101 6.79 7.32 23.61
C GLY A 101 7.20 6.13 24.48
N TYR A 102 6.36 5.10 24.56
CA TYR A 102 6.68 3.89 25.31
C TYR A 102 7.88 3.12 24.72
N ARG A 103 7.97 2.98 23.40
CA ARG A 103 9.13 2.36 22.71
C ARG A 103 10.45 3.07 23.01
N ASN A 104 10.40 4.39 23.17
CA ASN A 104 11.57 5.22 23.46
C ASN A 104 11.90 5.28 24.97
N SER A 105 11.09 4.66 25.83
CA SER A 105 11.30 4.67 27.28
C SER A 105 12.38 3.67 27.71
N ALA A 106 13.09 3.98 28.80
CA ALA A 106 14.09 3.07 29.38
C ALA A 106 13.49 1.74 29.85
N GLN A 107 12.18 1.73 30.15
CA GLN A 107 11.44 0.55 30.62
C GLN A 107 11.07 -0.41 29.48
N TYR A 108 11.23 -0.01 28.22
CA TYR A 108 10.82 -0.81 27.06
C TYR A 108 11.54 -2.17 27.04
N GLN A 109 12.87 -2.17 27.17
CA GLN A 109 13.67 -3.39 27.12
C GLN A 109 13.36 -4.33 28.29
N GLU A 110 13.16 -3.80 29.49
CA GLU A 110 12.83 -4.61 30.67
C GLU A 110 11.46 -5.28 30.52
N ASN A 111 10.45 -4.53 30.06
CA ASN A 111 9.12 -5.08 29.82
C ASN A 111 9.08 -6.09 28.67
N LEU A 112 9.94 -5.90 27.66
CA LEU A 112 10.11 -6.85 26.57
C LEU A 112 10.63 -8.19 27.10
N GLN A 113 11.65 -8.17 27.97
CA GLN A 113 12.20 -9.38 28.59
C GLN A 113 11.22 -10.09 29.53
N ARG A 114 10.35 -9.33 30.22
CA ARG A 114 9.30 -9.89 31.08
C ARG A 114 8.16 -10.54 30.28
N THR A 115 8.01 -10.16 29.01
CA THR A 115 6.94 -10.70 28.16
C THR A 115 7.35 -12.08 27.65
N GLN A 116 6.95 -13.13 28.36
CA GLN A 116 7.21 -14.53 28.00
C GLN A 116 6.18 -15.06 26.99
N ILE A 117 6.10 -14.44 25.81
CA ILE A 117 5.19 -14.89 24.76
C ILE A 117 6.00 -15.22 23.52
N PHE A 118 5.94 -16.49 23.11
CA PHE A 118 6.53 -16.97 21.88
C PHE A 118 5.41 -17.34 20.91
N LEU A 119 5.29 -16.57 19.83
CA LEU A 119 4.36 -16.86 18.74
C LEU A 119 5.13 -17.53 17.61
N CYS A 120 4.70 -18.74 17.24
CA CYS A 120 5.28 -19.49 16.14
C CYS A 120 4.60 -19.06 14.82
N PHE A 121 5.29 -18.24 14.03
CA PHE A 121 4.80 -17.77 12.73
C PHE A 121 4.85 -18.83 11.63
N GLU A 122 5.56 -19.94 11.85
CA GLU A 122 5.59 -21.10 10.94
C GLU A 122 4.35 -21.98 11.11
N ASN A 123 3.73 -21.99 12.29
CA ASN A 123 2.53 -22.78 12.58
C ASN A 123 1.27 -21.90 12.55
N ARG A 124 0.69 -21.77 11.36
CA ARG A 124 -0.51 -20.95 11.12
C ARG A 124 -1.70 -21.31 12.01
N LYS A 125 -1.94 -22.59 12.27
CA LYS A 125 -3.08 -23.06 13.09
C LYS A 125 -2.94 -22.62 14.54
N GLN A 126 -1.75 -22.79 15.11
CA GLN A 126 -1.47 -22.35 16.48
C GLN A 126 -1.60 -20.83 16.63
N LEU A 127 -1.12 -20.08 15.64
CA LEU A 127 -1.21 -18.63 15.65
C LEU A 127 -2.66 -18.14 15.54
N HIS A 128 -3.46 -18.76 14.67
CA HIS A 128 -4.90 -18.51 14.58
C HIS A 128 -5.60 -18.78 15.93
N GLU A 129 -5.39 -19.95 16.52
CA GLU A 129 -6.00 -20.31 17.82
C GLU A 129 -5.57 -19.35 18.93
N TYR A 130 -4.31 -18.91 18.93
CA TYR A 130 -3.84 -17.91 19.88
C TYR A 130 -4.59 -16.59 19.71
N CYS A 131 -4.65 -16.04 18.49
CA CYS A 131 -5.31 -14.75 18.24
C CYS A 131 -6.83 -14.81 18.52
N ALA A 132 -7.49 -15.91 18.18
CA ALA A 132 -8.91 -16.09 18.45
C ALA A 132 -9.25 -16.14 19.95
N ASN A 133 -8.34 -16.69 20.77
CA ASN A 133 -8.57 -16.86 22.20
C ASN A 133 -7.92 -15.76 23.08
N ASN A 134 -7.14 -14.84 22.51
CA ASN A 134 -6.42 -13.82 23.26
C ASN A 134 -6.63 -12.41 22.68
N GLN A 135 -6.65 -11.41 23.57
CA GLN A 135 -6.71 -10.01 23.16
C GLN A 135 -5.35 -9.48 22.68
N PRO A 136 -5.33 -8.56 21.70
CA PRO A 136 -4.10 -7.98 21.16
C PRO A 136 -3.52 -6.90 22.09
N PHE A 137 -3.03 -7.30 23.26
CA PHE A 137 -2.41 -6.35 24.18
C PHE A 137 -1.15 -5.73 23.57
N VAL A 138 -0.93 -4.43 23.82
CA VAL A 138 0.24 -3.69 23.34
C VAL A 138 1.56 -4.38 23.72
N ARG A 139 1.66 -4.93 24.94
CA ARG A 139 2.85 -5.70 25.37
C ARG A 139 3.18 -6.89 24.46
N ILE A 140 2.16 -7.54 23.91
CA ILE A 140 2.30 -8.69 22.99
C ILE A 140 2.76 -8.17 21.64
N LEU A 141 2.07 -7.17 21.09
CA LEU A 141 2.40 -6.63 19.77
C LEU A 141 3.79 -6.01 19.73
N LEU A 142 4.21 -5.37 20.82
CA LEU A 142 5.54 -4.79 20.95
C LEU A 142 6.65 -5.82 21.14
N SER A 143 6.33 -7.08 21.49
CA SER A 143 7.28 -8.19 21.51
C SER A 143 7.44 -8.89 20.16
N ILE A 144 6.57 -8.58 19.19
CA ILE A 144 6.62 -9.16 17.85
C ILE A 144 7.50 -8.26 16.97
N PRO A 145 8.51 -8.82 16.26
CA PRO A 145 9.29 -8.07 15.28
C PRO A 145 8.41 -7.48 14.17
N GLN A 146 8.81 -6.35 13.60
CA GLN A 146 8.07 -5.65 12.53
C GLN A 146 7.66 -6.59 11.38
N ARG A 147 8.61 -7.39 10.84
CA ARG A 147 8.33 -8.37 9.78
C ARG A 147 7.24 -9.37 10.16
N ASN A 148 7.22 -9.80 11.42
CA ASN A 148 6.21 -10.75 11.90
C ASN A 148 4.85 -10.08 12.12
N LEU A 149 4.80 -8.79 12.47
CA LEU A 149 3.54 -8.02 12.47
C LEU A 149 2.95 -7.90 11.06
N GLU A 150 3.80 -7.70 10.05
CA GLU A 150 3.39 -7.63 8.65
C GLU A 150 2.86 -8.99 8.16
N ILE A 151 3.56 -10.10 8.47
CA ILE A 151 3.07 -11.46 8.19
C ILE A 151 1.75 -11.74 8.93
N LEU A 152 1.62 -11.32 10.20
CA LEU A 152 0.37 -11.50 10.95
C LEU A 152 -0.78 -10.76 10.29
N LEU A 153 -0.53 -9.57 9.75
CA LEU A 153 -1.53 -8.76 9.06
C LEU A 153 -2.02 -9.44 7.78
N GLU A 154 -1.13 -10.08 7.03
CA GLU A 154 -1.48 -10.93 5.87
C GLU A 154 -2.35 -12.11 6.31
N TYR A 155 -1.97 -12.80 7.38
CA TYR A 155 -2.75 -13.93 7.88
C TYR A 155 -4.13 -13.52 8.37
N LEU A 156 -4.24 -12.40 9.08
CA LEU A 156 -5.52 -11.84 9.50
C LEU A 156 -6.39 -11.46 8.31
N PHE A 157 -5.80 -10.93 7.24
CA PHE A 157 -6.53 -10.63 6.01
C PHE A 157 -7.07 -11.92 5.35
N GLU A 158 -6.25 -12.96 5.21
CA GLU A 158 -6.68 -14.25 4.65
C GLU A 158 -7.79 -14.89 5.51
N TRP A 159 -7.66 -14.85 6.84
CA TRP A 159 -8.70 -15.34 7.75
C TRP A 159 -9.99 -14.51 7.68
N LEU A 160 -9.88 -13.19 7.45
CA LEU A 160 -11.03 -12.32 7.23
C LEU A 160 -11.81 -12.68 5.97
N GLN A 161 -11.13 -13.17 4.92
CA GLN A 161 -11.77 -13.63 3.69
C GLN A 161 -12.42 -15.02 3.83
N GLY A 162 -12.08 -15.75 4.88
CA GLY A 162 -12.56 -17.11 5.13
C GLY A 162 -11.79 -18.14 4.29
N ASP A 163 -10.62 -18.56 4.77
CA ASP A 163 -9.93 -19.73 4.23
C ASP A 163 -10.84 -20.97 4.32
N GLY A 164 -11.14 -21.57 3.17
CA GLY A 164 -12.10 -22.66 2.96
C GLY A 164 -11.76 -24.03 3.55
N GLU A 165 -10.92 -24.10 4.60
CA GLU A 165 -10.53 -25.38 5.22
C GLU A 165 -11.23 -25.68 6.55
N SER A 166 -11.99 -24.75 7.12
CA SER A 166 -12.60 -24.91 8.47
C SER A 166 -14.13 -24.79 8.52
N GLN A 167 -14.83 -24.87 7.38
CA GLN A 167 -16.30 -24.72 7.33
C GLN A 167 -17.05 -25.91 6.69
N GLN A 168 -16.53 -27.13 6.84
CA GLN A 168 -17.41 -28.30 6.80
C GLN A 168 -17.87 -28.59 8.24
N GLU A 169 -18.84 -27.82 8.70
CA GLU A 169 -19.91 -28.27 9.62
C GLU A 169 -20.83 -27.08 9.96
N GLU A 170 -21.98 -27.10 9.30
CA GLU A 170 -23.30 -26.60 9.70
C GLU A 170 -23.39 -25.72 10.97
N THR A 171 -23.68 -24.42 10.80
CA THR A 171 -24.78 -23.71 11.50
C THR A 171 -24.88 -22.24 11.07
N GLY A 172 -26.11 -21.78 10.84
CA GLY A 172 -26.43 -20.56 10.10
C GLY A 172 -26.07 -19.22 10.77
N GLY A 173 -25.71 -18.26 9.91
CA GLY A 173 -26.02 -16.82 9.98
C GLY A 173 -25.42 -15.97 11.10
N THR A 174 -24.99 -16.54 12.22
CA THR A 174 -24.60 -15.79 13.43
C THR A 174 -23.11 -15.89 13.77
N VAL A 175 -22.45 -16.97 13.36
CA VAL A 175 -21.03 -17.24 13.65
C VAL A 175 -20.07 -16.37 12.81
N ALA A 176 -20.45 -16.01 11.58
CA ALA A 176 -19.62 -15.20 10.68
C ALA A 176 -19.32 -13.78 11.23
N ALA A 177 -20.28 -13.18 11.94
CA ALA A 177 -20.12 -11.85 12.54
C ALA A 177 -19.16 -11.87 13.75
N ALA A 178 -19.24 -12.90 14.60
CA ALA A 178 -18.35 -13.06 15.74
C ALA A 178 -16.92 -13.43 15.31
N SER A 179 -16.77 -14.20 14.23
CA SER A 179 -15.45 -14.57 13.68
C SER A 179 -14.66 -13.36 13.18
N SER A 180 -15.35 -12.30 12.74
CA SER A 180 -14.68 -11.09 12.24
C SER A 180 -14.25 -10.14 13.35
N GLU A 181 -14.88 -10.18 14.53
CA GLU A 181 -14.66 -9.17 15.58
C GLU A 181 -13.23 -9.21 16.12
N TRP A 182 -12.77 -10.38 16.57
CA TRP A 182 -11.40 -10.52 17.07
C TRP A 182 -10.37 -10.19 15.98
N ILE A 183 -10.64 -10.57 14.73
CA ILE A 183 -9.77 -10.25 13.58
C ILE A 183 -9.63 -8.74 13.44
N THR A 184 -10.74 -7.99 13.42
CA THR A 184 -10.70 -6.52 13.29
C THR A 184 -10.01 -5.84 14.45
N GLN A 185 -10.14 -6.37 15.68
CA GLN A 185 -9.42 -5.87 16.86
C GLN A 185 -7.90 -6.07 16.72
N TRP A 186 -7.48 -7.27 16.29
CA TRP A 186 -6.07 -7.58 16.03
C TRP A 186 -5.49 -6.70 14.91
N ILE A 187 -6.22 -6.53 13.79
CA ILE A 187 -5.83 -5.62 12.72
C ILE A 187 -5.64 -4.20 13.29
N TYR A 188 -6.64 -3.64 13.97
CA TYR A 188 -6.55 -2.29 14.56
C TYR A 188 -5.31 -2.14 15.45
N ALA A 189 -5.06 -3.12 16.32
CA ALA A 189 -3.95 -3.08 17.26
C ALA A 189 -2.60 -3.17 16.54
N ILE A 190 -2.49 -3.99 15.48
CA ILE A 190 -1.30 -4.03 14.61
C ILE A 190 -1.11 -2.68 13.91
N LEU A 191 -2.16 -2.07 13.36
CA LEU A 191 -2.06 -0.75 12.73
C LEU A 191 -1.54 0.33 13.69
N ALA A 192 -1.90 0.24 14.97
CA ALA A 192 -1.41 1.15 16.01
C ALA A 192 0.08 0.89 16.33
N CYS A 193 0.55 -0.34 16.19
CA CYS A 193 1.93 -0.72 16.50
C CYS A 193 2.88 -0.67 15.28
N ILE A 194 2.39 -0.77 14.06
CA ILE A 194 3.25 -0.92 12.88
C ILE A 194 4.09 0.35 12.64
N ILE A 195 5.39 0.16 12.44
CA ILE A 195 6.33 1.26 12.20
C ILE A 195 6.22 1.72 10.74
N THR A 196 6.24 3.03 10.51
CA THR A 196 6.26 3.67 9.19
C THR A 196 7.65 4.23 8.89
N PRO A 197 8.10 4.30 7.61
CA PRO A 197 7.36 4.00 6.37
C PRO A 197 7.16 2.49 6.15
N LEU A 198 6.02 2.12 5.54
CA LEU A 198 5.68 0.74 5.22
C LEU A 198 6.23 0.33 3.85
N GLU A 199 6.48 -0.97 3.69
CA GLU A 199 6.79 -1.53 2.37
C GLU A 199 5.55 -1.50 1.45
N PRO A 200 5.72 -1.38 0.12
CA PRO A 200 4.61 -1.31 -0.83
C PRO A 200 3.66 -2.52 -0.77
N TYR A 201 4.17 -3.72 -0.45
CA TYR A 201 3.33 -4.91 -0.33
C TYR A 201 2.37 -4.81 0.86
N VAL A 202 2.82 -4.28 2.00
CA VAL A 202 1.99 -4.05 3.20
C VAL A 202 0.88 -3.05 2.86
N HIS A 203 1.18 -2.00 2.09
CA HIS A 203 0.15 -1.10 1.58
C HIS A 203 -0.89 -1.83 0.72
N SER A 204 -0.49 -2.80 -0.10
CA SER A 204 -1.45 -3.63 -0.85
C SER A 204 -2.38 -4.41 0.09
N VAL A 205 -1.83 -5.07 1.12
CA VAL A 205 -2.61 -5.81 2.13
C VAL A 205 -3.60 -4.89 2.84
N LEU A 206 -3.16 -3.70 3.27
CA LEU A 206 -4.05 -2.70 3.86
C LEU A 206 -5.20 -2.31 2.93
N ARG A 207 -4.90 -2.09 1.65
CA ARG A 207 -5.92 -1.76 0.66
C ARG A 207 -6.92 -2.90 0.48
N ASP A 208 -6.45 -4.14 0.48
CA ASP A 208 -7.32 -5.30 0.33
C ASP A 208 -8.17 -5.55 1.60
N ILE A 209 -7.64 -5.31 2.79
CA ILE A 209 -8.43 -5.26 4.04
C ILE A 209 -9.54 -4.21 3.92
N ALA A 210 -9.19 -2.97 3.55
CA ALA A 210 -10.17 -1.88 3.43
C ALA A 210 -11.24 -2.19 2.37
N LYS A 211 -10.87 -2.78 1.22
CA LYS A 211 -11.82 -3.24 0.20
C LYS A 211 -12.77 -4.32 0.75
N THR A 212 -12.25 -5.30 1.51
CA THR A 212 -13.07 -6.32 2.17
C THR A 212 -14.02 -5.69 3.18
N CYS A 213 -13.57 -4.71 3.96
CA CYS A 213 -14.45 -3.96 4.87
C CYS A 213 -15.54 -3.19 4.13
N ILE A 214 -15.23 -2.55 2.98
CA ILE A 214 -16.22 -1.86 2.15
C ILE A 214 -17.23 -2.87 1.58
N ALA A 215 -16.76 -4.03 1.10
CA ALA A 215 -17.63 -5.09 0.58
C ALA A 215 -18.58 -5.61 1.67
N ALA A 216 -18.05 -5.96 2.86
CA ALA A 216 -18.85 -6.39 4.00
C ALA A 216 -19.87 -5.31 4.43
N ARG A 217 -19.45 -4.04 4.46
CA ARG A 217 -20.36 -2.93 4.78
C ARG A 217 -21.49 -2.76 3.76
N ASN A 218 -21.25 -3.07 2.48
CA ASN A 218 -22.29 -3.00 1.44
C ASN A 218 -23.40 -4.03 1.64
N GLU A 219 -23.16 -5.09 2.41
CA GLU A 219 -24.13 -6.15 2.71
C GLU A 219 -24.98 -5.84 3.96
N LEU A 220 -24.61 -4.81 4.74
CA LEU A 220 -25.30 -4.43 5.97
C LEU A 220 -26.56 -3.59 5.70
N THR A 221 -27.53 -3.74 6.59
CA THR A 221 -28.76 -2.94 6.59
C THR A 221 -28.60 -1.71 7.50
N ALA A 222 -29.51 -0.73 7.40
CA ALA A 222 -29.45 0.48 8.22
C ALA A 222 -29.57 0.22 9.74
N GLU A 223 -30.04 -0.96 10.15
CA GLU A 223 -30.23 -1.36 11.55
C GLU A 223 -28.94 -1.97 12.16
N ASP A 224 -27.95 -2.31 11.34
CA ASP A 224 -26.71 -2.97 11.76
C ASP A 224 -25.62 -1.97 12.25
N GLU A 225 -26.01 -0.94 13.00
CA GLU A 225 -25.10 0.15 13.41
C GLU A 225 -23.86 -0.35 14.17
N LEU A 226 -24.01 -1.31 15.07
CA LEU A 226 -22.88 -1.83 15.85
C LEU A 226 -21.87 -2.62 15.00
N LYS A 227 -22.37 -3.34 13.98
CA LYS A 227 -21.52 -4.17 13.11
C LYS A 227 -20.72 -3.32 12.12
N VAL A 228 -21.21 -2.12 11.77
CA VAL A 228 -20.52 -1.25 10.83
C VAL A 228 -19.38 -0.46 11.46
N LEU A 229 -19.40 -0.22 12.78
CA LEU A 229 -18.40 0.60 13.47
C LEU A 229 -16.95 0.12 13.26
N PRO A 230 -16.61 -1.18 13.45
CA PRO A 230 -15.24 -1.66 13.22
C PRO A 230 -14.82 -1.50 11.75
N LEU A 231 -15.74 -1.72 10.81
CA LEU A 231 -15.46 -1.58 9.37
C LEU A 231 -15.15 -0.12 9.02
N ASN A 232 -15.99 0.81 9.47
CA ASN A 232 -15.78 2.24 9.26
C ASN A 232 -14.47 2.74 9.89
N LEU A 233 -14.13 2.24 11.07
CA LEU A 233 -12.90 2.61 11.75
C LEU A 233 -11.67 2.16 10.96
N LEU A 234 -11.63 0.90 10.51
CA LEU A 234 -10.53 0.38 9.71
C LEU A 234 -10.39 1.10 8.36
N ILE A 235 -11.50 1.31 7.64
CA ILE A 235 -11.51 2.07 6.38
C ILE A 235 -10.96 3.49 6.60
N CYS A 236 -11.42 4.16 7.65
CA CYS A 236 -10.98 5.52 8.00
C CYS A 236 -9.48 5.57 8.28
N ILE A 237 -8.96 4.67 9.13
CA ILE A 237 -7.54 4.61 9.48
C ILE A 237 -6.68 4.29 8.26
N ILE A 238 -7.05 3.28 7.48
CA ILE A 238 -6.28 2.88 6.29
C ILE A 238 -6.25 4.01 5.25
N SER A 239 -7.39 4.66 5.02
CA SER A 239 -7.47 5.73 4.03
C SER A 239 -6.75 7.00 4.46
N LYS A 240 -6.93 7.45 5.70
CA LYS A 240 -6.39 8.75 6.16
C LYS A 240 -5.03 8.66 6.85
N ASN A 241 -4.81 7.68 7.73
CA ASN A 241 -3.54 7.54 8.46
C ASN A 241 -2.45 6.87 7.60
N PHE A 242 -2.83 5.92 6.73
CA PHE A 242 -1.89 5.24 5.82
C PHE A 242 -1.97 5.76 4.37
N HIS A 243 -2.59 6.93 4.18
CA HIS A 243 -2.63 7.69 2.93
C HIS A 243 -3.25 6.96 1.73
N GLN A 244 -4.15 6.00 1.95
CA GLN A 244 -4.94 5.33 0.90
C GLN A 244 -6.23 6.11 0.60
N LEU A 245 -6.09 7.40 0.25
CA LEU A 245 -7.20 8.35 0.16
C LEU A 245 -8.26 7.98 -0.88
N ASP A 246 -7.89 7.21 -1.90
CA ASP A 246 -8.81 6.71 -2.93
C ASP A 246 -9.88 5.75 -2.38
N LEU A 247 -9.65 5.18 -1.19
CA LEU A 247 -10.60 4.32 -0.47
C LEU A 247 -11.44 5.08 0.56
N SER A 248 -11.26 6.40 0.71
CA SER A 248 -11.98 7.20 1.69
C SER A 248 -13.44 7.42 1.29
N ASP A 249 -14.35 7.26 2.25
CA ASP A 249 -15.78 7.49 2.07
C ASP A 249 -16.13 8.93 1.73
N ASN A 250 -15.34 9.87 2.25
CA ASN A 250 -15.57 11.30 2.14
C ASN A 250 -14.51 11.98 1.26
N SER A 251 -14.09 11.31 0.17
CA SER A 251 -13.04 11.76 -0.76
C SER A 251 -13.38 12.99 -1.62
N ALA A 252 -14.55 13.61 -1.41
CA ALA A 252 -14.90 14.89 -2.01
C ALA A 252 -14.43 16.07 -1.13
N LEU A 253 -13.32 16.67 -1.54
CA LEU A 253 -13.03 18.10 -1.41
C LEU A 253 -13.35 18.78 -2.74
#